data_AF-A0A561WML2-F1
#
_entry.id   AF-A0A561WML2-F1
#
_cell.length_a   1.000
_cell.length_b   1.000
_cell.length_c   1.000
_cell.angle_alpha   90.00
_cell.angle_beta   90.00
_cell.angle_gamma   90.00
#
_symmetry.space_group_name_H-M   'P 1'
#
loop_
_entity.id
_entity.type
_entity.pdbx_description
1 polymer ?
#
loop_
_entity_poly.entity_id
_entity_poly.type
_entity_poly.pdbx_seq_one_letter_code
_entity_poly.pdbx_strand_id
1 'polypeptide(L)'
;MFCYWGRRSAGGEECAPIVTAAAALELFHAFALIHDDIMDGSERRRGEPSVHQLFADPHTRSSWRGDAARYGRNTALLCGDLCAAWADEMFQGCGLTREQVYRGYAVFAGMRTEIIAGQYLDLVSSVGDGSAASALTVIRMKTARYTVTRPLQIGAAPVPAQVAAALTALAEEATNRPHRQ
;
A
#
# COMPACT_ATOMS: atom_id res chain seq x y z
N MET A 1 -1.34 10.30 2.89
CA MET A 1 -1.23 11.76 2.55
C MET A 1 -1.73 12.13 1.14
N PHE A 2 -1.30 11.43 0.07
CA PHE A 2 -1.68 11.76 -1.32
C PHE A 2 -3.18 11.66 -1.64
N CYS A 3 -3.92 10.76 -0.99
CA CYS A 3 -5.38 10.67 -1.13
C CYS A 3 -6.09 11.98 -0.72
N TYR A 4 -5.68 12.58 0.39
CA TYR A 4 -6.20 13.88 0.81
C TYR A 4 -5.91 14.97 -0.24
N TRP A 5 -4.68 15.05 -0.74
CA TRP A 5 -4.32 16.05 -1.75
C TRP A 5 -4.99 15.84 -3.09
N GLY A 6 -5.26 14.58 -3.49
CA GLY A 6 -6.04 14.26 -4.68
C GLY A 6 -7.48 14.79 -4.60
N ARG A 7 -8.08 14.73 -3.40
CA ARG A 7 -9.39 15.35 -3.14
C ARG A 7 -9.33 16.87 -3.26
N ARG A 8 -8.32 17.50 -2.63
CA ARG A 8 -8.16 18.96 -2.60
C ARG A 8 -7.87 19.54 -3.99
N SER A 9 -6.99 18.90 -4.77
CA SER A 9 -6.66 19.35 -6.13
C SER A 9 -7.85 19.25 -7.08
N ALA A 10 -8.78 18.34 -6.79
CA ALA A 10 -10.00 18.17 -7.53
C ALA A 10 -11.17 19.11 -7.10
N GLY A 11 -10.91 20.08 -6.23
CA GLY A 11 -11.91 21.01 -5.72
C GLY A 11 -12.82 20.44 -4.64
N GLY A 12 -12.50 19.27 -4.09
CA GLY A 12 -13.23 18.68 -2.99
C GLY A 12 -13.03 19.43 -1.67
N GLU A 13 -14.12 19.58 -0.91
CA GLU A 13 -14.07 20.13 0.45
C GLU A 13 -13.29 19.23 1.42
N GLU A 14 -12.71 19.87 2.43
CA GLU A 14 -12.11 19.18 3.56
C GLU A 14 -13.22 18.62 4.46
N CYS A 15 -13.19 17.32 4.71
CA CYS A 15 -14.17 16.66 5.56
C CYS A 15 -13.55 15.44 6.26
N ALA A 16 -14.09 15.08 7.42
CA ALA A 16 -13.63 13.89 8.14
C ALA A 16 -13.66 12.60 7.29
N PRO A 17 -14.68 12.35 6.43
CA PRO A 17 -14.71 11.15 5.61
C PRO A 17 -13.51 10.92 4.69
N ILE A 18 -12.97 11.97 4.06
CA ILE A 18 -11.79 11.79 3.20
C ILE A 18 -10.54 11.46 4.01
N VAL A 19 -10.44 11.96 5.25
CA VAL A 19 -9.35 11.62 6.17
C VAL A 19 -9.46 10.14 6.57
N THR A 20 -10.66 9.66 6.87
CA THR A 20 -10.91 8.23 7.17
C THR A 20 -10.55 7.34 5.98
N ALA A 21 -10.94 7.72 4.76
CA ALA A 21 -10.55 7.01 3.54
C ALA A 21 -9.03 7.01 3.30
N ALA A 22 -8.35 8.13 3.61
CA ALA A 22 -6.89 8.21 3.51
C ALA A 22 -6.20 7.34 4.58
N ALA A 23 -6.73 7.28 5.80
CA ALA A 23 -6.21 6.44 6.87
C ALA A 23 -6.37 4.94 6.58
N ALA A 24 -7.43 4.53 5.87
CA ALA A 24 -7.57 3.17 5.36
C ALA A 24 -6.39 2.77 4.45
N LEU A 25 -5.88 3.70 3.64
CA LEU A 25 -4.70 3.45 2.80
C LEU A 25 -3.42 3.29 3.63
N GLU A 26 -3.32 3.97 4.78
CA GLU A 26 -2.19 3.81 5.70
C GLU A 26 -2.24 2.45 6.42
N LEU A 27 -3.43 1.91 6.73
CA LEU A 27 -3.59 0.52 7.20
C LEU A 27 -3.17 -0.49 6.12
N PHE A 28 -3.58 -0.25 4.87
CA PHE A 28 -3.10 -1.06 3.76
C PHE A 28 -1.58 -0.93 3.58
N HIS A 29 -1.00 0.23 3.91
CA HIS A 29 0.43 0.43 3.92
C HIS A 29 1.16 -0.35 5.00
N ALA A 30 0.57 -0.45 6.19
CA ALA A 30 1.05 -1.33 7.24
C ALA A 30 1.07 -2.79 6.78
N PHE A 31 0.00 -3.28 6.13
CA PHE A 31 -0.03 -4.62 5.54
C PHE A 31 1.18 -4.86 4.62
N ALA A 32 1.38 -3.98 3.65
CA ALA A 32 2.45 -4.14 2.66
C ALA A 32 3.82 -4.19 3.32
N LEU A 33 4.11 -3.30 4.29
CA LEU A 33 5.39 -3.28 4.99
C LEU A 33 5.62 -4.50 5.87
N ILE A 34 4.59 -4.97 6.59
CA ILE A 34 4.69 -6.15 7.46
C ILE A 34 5.04 -7.38 6.63
N HIS A 35 4.37 -7.57 5.50
CA HIS A 35 4.62 -8.69 4.60
C HIS A 35 5.99 -8.56 3.92
N ASP A 36 6.37 -7.36 3.47
CA ASP A 36 7.69 -7.07 2.89
C ASP A 36 8.83 -7.40 3.87
N ASP A 37 8.70 -7.01 5.14
CA ASP A 37 9.68 -7.34 6.20
C ASP A 37 9.90 -8.86 6.33
N ILE A 38 8.83 -9.66 6.21
CA ILE A 38 8.91 -11.12 6.30
C ILE A 38 9.60 -11.70 5.06
N MET A 39 9.23 -11.24 3.86
CA MET A 39 9.79 -11.72 2.60
C MET A 39 11.28 -11.40 2.49
N ASP A 40 11.68 -10.20 2.92
CA ASP A 40 13.06 -9.72 2.85
C ASP A 40 13.91 -10.18 4.05
N GLY A 41 13.30 -10.78 5.07
CA GLY A 41 13.99 -11.11 6.32
C GLY A 41 14.48 -9.89 7.10
N SER A 42 13.81 -8.75 6.97
CA SER A 42 14.22 -7.49 7.61
C SER A 42 13.93 -7.50 9.11
N GLU A 43 14.98 -7.47 9.94
CA GLU A 43 14.83 -7.44 11.40
C GLU A 43 14.35 -6.10 11.95
N ARG A 44 14.51 -5.01 11.18
CA ARG A 44 14.20 -3.65 11.61
C ARG A 44 13.45 -2.87 10.54
N ARG A 45 12.52 -2.03 11.00
CA ARG A 45 11.75 -1.08 10.20
C ARG A 45 11.69 0.26 10.91
N ARG A 46 12.17 1.32 10.24
CA ARG A 46 12.19 2.70 10.79
C ARG A 46 12.89 2.83 12.14
N GLY A 47 13.99 2.09 12.33
CA GLY A 47 14.76 2.07 13.58
C GLY A 47 14.23 1.11 14.64
N GLU A 48 12.99 0.64 14.52
CA GLU A 48 12.36 -0.30 15.47
C GLU A 48 12.41 -1.74 14.98
N PRO A 49 12.24 -2.75 15.84
CA PRO A 49 12.10 -4.14 15.42
C PRO A 49 10.91 -4.31 14.47
N SER A 50 11.08 -5.12 13.43
CA SER A 50 9.96 -5.47 12.54
C SER A 50 8.90 -6.28 13.28
N VAL A 51 7.68 -6.30 12.73
CA VAL A 51 6.53 -6.92 13.42
C VAL A 51 6.75 -8.41 13.71
N HIS A 52 7.45 -9.14 12.84
CA HIS A 52 7.77 -10.55 13.10
C HIS A 52 8.79 -10.75 14.22
N GLN A 53 9.70 -9.78 14.45
CA GLN A 53 10.59 -9.78 15.61
C GLN A 53 9.82 -9.46 16.90
N LEU A 54 8.90 -8.49 16.84
CA LEU A 54 8.04 -8.15 17.98
C LEU A 54 7.18 -9.33 18.44
N PHE A 55 6.72 -10.18 17.53
CA PHE A 55 5.99 -11.41 17.89
C PHE A 55 6.89 -12.57 18.34
N ALA A 56 8.13 -12.65 17.85
CA ALA A 56 9.08 -13.69 18.27
C ALA A 56 9.60 -13.48 19.70
N ASP A 57 9.69 -12.22 20.15
CA ASP A 57 10.24 -11.88 21.47
C ASP A 57 9.42 -12.46 22.65
N PRO A 58 8.08 -12.30 22.73
CA PRO A 58 7.29 -12.92 23.79
C PRO A 58 7.38 -14.45 23.82
N HIS A 59 7.47 -15.09 22.64
CA HIS A 59 7.63 -16.56 22.54
C HIS A 59 8.94 -16.99 23.20
N THR A 60 10.04 -16.29 22.88
CA THR A 60 11.37 -16.52 23.45
C THR A 60 11.37 -16.29 24.95
N ARG A 61 10.87 -15.14 25.42
CA ARG A 61 10.83 -14.79 26.85
C ARG A 61 9.96 -15.73 27.68
N SER A 62 8.92 -16.29 27.08
CA SER A 62 7.99 -17.21 27.75
C SER A 62 8.40 -18.69 27.64
N SER A 63 9.53 -18.99 26.97
CA SER A 63 10.02 -20.35 26.74
C SER A 63 8.94 -21.29 26.18
N TRP A 64 8.11 -20.77 25.27
CA TRP A 64 7.08 -21.58 24.62
C TRP A 64 7.71 -22.67 23.76
N ARG A 65 6.98 -23.77 23.57
CA ARG A 65 7.44 -24.87 22.73
C ARG A 65 7.51 -24.44 21.25
N GLY A 66 8.57 -24.88 20.56
CA GLY A 66 8.74 -24.70 19.11
C GLY A 66 9.69 -23.56 18.73
N ASP A 67 9.69 -23.22 17.44
CA ASP A 67 10.56 -22.20 16.84
C ASP A 67 9.93 -20.80 16.96
N ALA A 68 10.56 -19.93 17.75
CA ALA A 68 10.14 -18.56 17.99
C ALA A 68 10.16 -17.69 16.72
N ALA A 69 11.14 -17.89 15.84
CA ALA A 69 11.25 -17.12 14.60
C ALA A 69 10.13 -17.50 13.62
N ARG A 70 9.83 -18.80 13.52
CA ARG A 70 8.67 -19.28 12.74
C ARG A 70 7.35 -18.79 13.32
N TYR A 71 7.20 -18.80 14.64
CA TYR A 71 6.03 -18.21 15.31
C TYR A 71 5.88 -16.73 14.93
N GLY A 72 6.94 -15.94 15.10
CA GLY A 72 6.94 -14.51 14.79
C GLY A 72 6.54 -14.21 13.34
N ARG A 73 7.12 -14.93 12.36
CA ARG A 73 6.76 -14.77 10.94
C ARG A 73 5.29 -15.11 10.67
N ASN A 74 4.80 -16.23 11.18
CA ASN A 74 3.42 -16.66 10.95
C ASN A 74 2.40 -15.71 11.60
N THR A 75 2.69 -15.21 12.80
CA THR A 75 1.81 -14.23 13.48
C THR A 75 1.84 -12.88 12.77
N ALA A 76 3.01 -12.43 12.31
CA ALA A 76 3.12 -11.21 11.52
C ALA A 76 2.40 -11.31 10.18
N LEU A 77 2.42 -12.48 9.52
CA LEU A 77 1.66 -12.72 8.29
C LEU A 77 0.16 -12.45 8.53
N LEU A 78 -0.42 -13.07 9.57
CA LEU A 78 -1.82 -12.88 9.94
C LEU A 78 -2.12 -11.43 10.37
N CYS A 79 -1.17 -10.76 11.04
CA CYS A 79 -1.30 -9.36 11.40
C CYS A 79 -1.39 -8.46 10.15
N GLY A 80 -0.56 -8.73 9.14
CA GLY A 80 -0.68 -8.06 7.84
C GLY A 80 -2.03 -8.33 7.18
N ASP A 81 -2.50 -9.58 7.17
CA ASP A 81 -3.80 -9.93 6.58
C ASP A 81 -4.96 -9.17 7.25
N LEU A 82 -4.92 -9.03 8.58
CA LEU A 82 -5.87 -8.21 9.33
C LEU A 82 -5.78 -6.74 8.96
N CYS A 83 -4.58 -6.18 8.79
CA CYS A 83 -4.42 -4.79 8.33
C CYS A 83 -5.06 -4.57 6.96
N ALA A 84 -4.92 -5.52 6.03
CA ALA A 84 -5.58 -5.44 4.73
C ALA A 84 -7.10 -5.53 4.83
N ALA A 85 -7.64 -6.43 5.66
CA ALA A 85 -9.08 -6.57 5.88
C ALA A 85 -9.69 -5.31 6.54
N TRP A 86 -9.03 -4.76 7.56
CA TRP A 86 -9.46 -3.54 8.22
C TRP A 86 -9.32 -2.30 7.33
N ALA A 87 -8.35 -2.27 6.43
CA ALA A 87 -8.28 -1.21 5.41
C ALA A 87 -9.54 -1.21 4.53
N ASP A 88 -10.00 -2.38 4.07
CA ASP A 88 -11.24 -2.49 3.29
C ASP A 88 -12.45 -2.04 4.11
N GLU A 89 -12.59 -2.55 5.35
CA GLU A 89 -13.69 -2.19 6.25
C GLU A 89 -13.72 -0.67 6.51
N MET A 90 -12.59 -0.08 6.86
CA MET A 90 -12.45 1.35 7.13
C MET A 90 -12.76 2.20 5.89
N PHE A 91 -12.32 1.76 4.70
CA PHE A 91 -12.59 2.47 3.46
C PHE A 91 -14.09 2.45 3.12
N GLN A 92 -14.73 1.29 3.22
CA GLN A 92 -16.17 1.13 2.95
C GLN A 92 -17.02 1.92 3.97
N GLY A 93 -16.57 1.96 5.23
CA GLY A 93 -17.21 2.67 6.33
C GLY A 93 -16.80 4.14 6.49
N CYS A 94 -16.07 4.74 5.53
CA CYS A 94 -15.45 6.05 5.73
C CYS A 94 -16.43 7.23 5.85
N GLY A 95 -17.71 7.05 5.49
CA GLY A 95 -18.74 8.09 5.57
C GLY A 95 -18.86 8.99 4.34
N LEU A 96 -18.16 8.67 3.23
CA LEU A 96 -18.42 9.26 1.92
C LEU A 96 -19.74 8.71 1.33
N THR A 97 -20.28 9.34 0.30
CA THR A 97 -21.49 8.82 -0.35
C THR A 97 -21.20 7.47 -1.01
N ARG A 98 -22.23 6.63 -1.17
CA ARG A 98 -22.10 5.30 -1.78
C ARG A 98 -21.44 5.33 -3.16
N GLU A 99 -21.75 6.34 -3.97
CA GLU A 99 -21.13 6.53 -5.28
C GLU A 99 -19.64 6.88 -5.18
N GLN A 100 -19.28 7.76 -4.24
CA GLN A 100 -17.89 8.16 -4.01
C GLN A 100 -17.05 6.98 -3.51
N VAL A 101 -17.58 6.21 -2.55
CA VAL A 101 -16.96 4.96 -2.06
C VAL A 101 -16.78 3.97 -3.20
N TYR A 102 -17.81 3.74 -4.02
CA TYR A 102 -17.72 2.81 -5.16
C TYR A 102 -16.60 3.20 -6.14
N ARG A 103 -16.55 4.48 -6.55
CA ARG A 103 -15.52 4.97 -7.49
C ARG A 103 -14.11 4.90 -6.89
N GLY A 104 -13.95 5.32 -5.63
CA GLY A 104 -12.67 5.26 -4.94
C GLY A 104 -12.19 3.82 -4.71
N TYR A 105 -13.10 2.94 -4.31
CA TYR A 105 -12.77 1.54 -4.05
C TYR A 105 -12.38 0.78 -5.31
N ALA A 106 -12.96 1.10 -6.48
CA ALA A 106 -12.53 0.52 -7.75
C ALA A 106 -11.04 0.80 -8.04
N VAL A 107 -10.57 2.02 -7.76
CA VAL A 107 -9.15 2.38 -7.90
C VAL A 107 -8.31 1.71 -6.82
N PHE A 108 -8.82 1.66 -5.58
CA PHE A 108 -8.13 0.98 -4.47
C PHE A 108 -7.94 -0.52 -4.75
N ALA A 109 -8.96 -1.21 -5.23
CA ALA A 109 -8.88 -2.62 -5.61
C ALA A 109 -7.84 -2.85 -6.72
N GLY A 110 -7.78 -1.97 -7.73
CA GLY A 110 -6.73 -2.02 -8.76
C GLY A 110 -5.32 -1.85 -8.18
N MET A 111 -5.14 -0.87 -7.29
CA MET A 111 -3.88 -0.63 -6.58
C MET A 111 -3.41 -1.87 -5.81
N ARG A 112 -4.33 -2.56 -5.11
CA ARG A 112 -4.01 -3.80 -4.37
C ARG A 112 -3.42 -4.87 -5.28
N THR A 113 -4.06 -5.11 -6.42
CA THR A 113 -3.57 -6.06 -7.43
C THR A 113 -2.19 -5.68 -7.94
N GLU A 114 -1.98 -4.40 -8.24
CA GLU A 114 -0.68 -3.92 -8.75
C GLU A 114 0.46 -4.13 -7.76
N ILE A 115 0.21 -3.94 -6.47
CA ILE A 115 1.24 -4.11 -5.43
C ILE A 115 1.58 -5.57 -5.23
N ILE A 116 0.57 -6.44 -5.14
CA ILE A 116 0.79 -7.88 -4.98
C ILE A 116 1.54 -8.43 -6.20
N ALA A 117 1.14 -8.02 -7.41
CA ALA A 117 1.85 -8.38 -8.64
C ALA A 117 3.28 -7.82 -8.67
N GLY A 118 3.47 -6.56 -8.24
CA GLY A 118 4.78 -5.93 -8.15
C GLY A 118 5.71 -6.65 -7.17
N GLN A 119 5.19 -7.07 -6.02
CA GLN A 119 5.92 -7.87 -5.04
C GLN A 119 6.30 -9.25 -5.58
N TYR A 120 5.39 -9.91 -6.29
CA TYR A 120 5.69 -11.17 -6.95
C TYR A 120 6.82 -11.01 -7.99
N LEU A 121 6.75 -9.97 -8.82
CA LEU A 121 7.79 -9.66 -9.80
C LEU A 121 9.14 -9.34 -9.13
N ASP A 122 9.13 -8.70 -7.96
CA ASP A 122 10.34 -8.43 -7.17
C ASP A 122 11.04 -9.74 -6.78
N LEU A 123 10.27 -10.69 -6.22
CA LEU A 123 10.77 -12.03 -5.89
C LEU A 123 11.29 -12.78 -7.13
N VAL A 124 10.57 -12.73 -8.26
CA VAL A 124 11.05 -13.36 -9.51
C VAL A 124 12.33 -12.70 -10.01
N SER A 125 12.44 -11.37 -9.90
CA SER A 125 13.63 -10.64 -10.35
C SER A 125 14.87 -10.97 -9.52
N SER A 126 14.71 -11.25 -8.22
CA SER A 126 15.81 -11.64 -7.33
C SER A 126 16.47 -12.99 -7.69
N VAL A 127 15.77 -13.83 -8.45
CA VAL A 127 16.27 -15.13 -8.96
C VAL A 127 16.44 -15.16 -10.48
N GLY A 128 16.16 -14.03 -11.15
CA GLY A 128 16.14 -13.90 -12.60
C GLY A 128 17.40 -13.28 -13.19
N ASP A 129 17.26 -12.67 -14.36
CA ASP A 129 18.37 -12.09 -15.15
C ASP A 129 18.91 -10.75 -14.61
N GLY A 130 18.24 -10.15 -13.62
CA GLY A 130 18.62 -8.87 -13.05
C GLY A 130 18.50 -7.68 -14.01
N SER A 131 17.70 -7.77 -15.08
CA SER A 131 17.63 -6.71 -16.08
C SER A 131 17.05 -5.40 -15.54
N ALA A 132 17.58 -4.28 -16.04
CA ALA A 132 17.10 -2.93 -15.68
C ALA A 132 15.61 -2.72 -16.03
N ALA A 133 15.11 -3.40 -17.06
CA ALA A 133 13.70 -3.35 -17.45
C ALA A 133 12.78 -4.02 -16.41
N SER A 134 13.20 -5.18 -15.87
CA SER A 134 12.50 -5.86 -14.78
C SER A 134 12.49 -5.01 -13.51
N ALA A 135 13.65 -4.45 -13.12
CA ALA A 135 13.75 -3.56 -11.98
C ALA A 135 12.85 -2.31 -12.11
N LEU A 136 12.81 -1.69 -13.30
CA LEU A 136 11.95 -0.53 -13.55
C LEU A 136 10.46 -0.89 -13.46
N THR A 137 10.06 -2.09 -13.89
CA THR A 137 8.69 -2.58 -13.77
C THR A 137 8.29 -2.73 -12.31
N VAL A 138 9.16 -3.35 -11.50
CA VAL A 138 8.96 -3.47 -10.05
C VAL A 138 8.81 -2.10 -9.40
N ILE A 139 9.72 -1.15 -9.67
CA ILE A 139 9.66 0.22 -9.11
C ILE A 139 8.34 0.92 -9.48
N ARG A 140 7.88 0.77 -10.73
CA ARG A 140 6.64 1.40 -11.19
C ARG A 140 5.41 0.85 -10.47
N MET A 141 5.34 -0.46 -10.27
CA MET A 141 4.19 -1.11 -9.63
C MET A 141 4.24 -0.98 -8.11
N LYS A 142 5.35 -1.39 -7.49
CA LYS A 142 5.53 -1.46 -6.03
C LYS A 142 5.69 -0.09 -5.40
N THR A 143 6.27 0.90 -6.08
CA THR A 143 6.58 2.19 -5.45
C THR A 143 5.78 3.33 -6.08
N ALA A 144 5.96 3.60 -7.38
CA ALA A 144 5.42 4.81 -8.00
C ALA A 144 3.89 4.84 -8.01
N ARG A 145 3.25 3.76 -8.49
CA ARG A 145 1.79 3.67 -8.56
C ARG A 145 1.15 3.59 -7.18
N TYR A 146 1.67 2.69 -6.36
CA TYR A 146 1.17 2.44 -5.02
C TYR A 146 1.22 3.67 -4.11
N THR A 147 2.38 4.32 -4.01
CA THR A 147 2.57 5.34 -2.97
C THR A 147 2.07 6.72 -3.39
N VAL A 148 1.98 6.99 -4.70
CA VAL A 148 1.65 8.33 -5.22
C VAL A 148 0.41 8.30 -6.12
N THR A 149 0.50 7.64 -7.28
CA THR A 149 -0.51 7.77 -8.34
C THR A 149 -1.88 7.26 -7.91
N ARG A 150 -1.96 6.06 -7.34
CA ARG A 150 -3.22 5.44 -6.93
C ARG A 150 -3.86 6.18 -5.76
N PRO A 151 -3.15 6.55 -4.68
CA PRO A 151 -3.70 7.41 -3.64
C PRO A 151 -4.27 8.72 -4.19
N LEU A 152 -3.57 9.44 -5.06
CA LEU A 152 -4.09 10.66 -5.70
C LEU A 152 -5.40 10.40 -6.44
N GLN A 153 -5.45 9.34 -7.25
CA GLN A 153 -6.64 8.94 -8.00
C GLN A 153 -7.81 8.56 -7.09
N ILE A 154 -7.55 7.82 -6.01
CA ILE A 154 -8.57 7.44 -5.01
C ILE A 154 -9.17 8.71 -4.38
N GLY A 155 -8.34 9.70 -4.05
CA GLY A 155 -8.78 10.99 -3.51
C GLY A 155 -9.62 11.81 -4.48
N ALA A 156 -9.30 11.75 -5.77
CA ALA A 156 -10.01 12.47 -6.84
C ALA A 156 -11.25 11.71 -7.35
N ALA A 157 -11.32 10.38 -7.23
CA ALA A 157 -12.45 9.59 -7.73
C ALA A 157 -13.84 10.03 -7.22
N PRO A 158 -13.97 10.61 -6.01
CA PRO A 158 -15.20 11.24 -5.51
C PRO A 158 -15.65 12.54 -6.20
N VAL A 159 -14.96 13.02 -7.24
CA VAL A 159 -15.28 14.25 -8.01
C VAL A 159 -15.67 13.93 -9.47
N PRO A 160 -16.05 14.90 -10.32
CA PRO A 160 -16.37 14.64 -11.73
C PRO A 160 -15.23 13.96 -12.49
N ALA A 161 -15.59 13.02 -13.38
CA ALA A 161 -14.64 12.14 -14.08
C ALA A 161 -13.57 12.88 -14.90
N GLN A 162 -13.90 14.05 -15.44
CA GLN A 162 -12.97 14.88 -16.22
C GLN A 162 -11.80 15.40 -15.37
N VAL A 163 -12.08 15.79 -14.12
CA VAL A 163 -11.07 16.27 -13.16
C VAL A 163 -10.20 15.11 -12.67
N ALA A 164 -10.82 13.96 -12.40
CA ALA A 164 -10.10 12.74 -12.04
C ALA A 164 -9.17 12.25 -13.18
N ALA A 165 -9.60 12.36 -14.44
CA ALA A 165 -8.79 11.98 -15.60
C ALA A 165 -7.59 12.92 -15.81
N ALA A 166 -7.76 14.23 -15.64
CA ALA A 166 -6.67 15.20 -15.74
C ALA A 166 -5.58 14.96 -14.67
N LEU A 167 -5.99 14.71 -13.43
CA LEU A 167 -5.06 14.40 -12.33
C LEU A 167 -4.36 13.05 -12.55
N THR A 168 -5.05 12.07 -13.16
CA THR A 168 -4.47 10.79 -13.55
C THR A 168 -3.34 10.98 -14.56
N ALA A 169 -3.57 11.76 -15.62
CA ALA A 169 -2.56 12.02 -16.64
C ALA A 169 -1.31 12.71 -16.05
N LEU A 170 -1.49 13.67 -15.13
CA LEU A 170 -0.39 14.34 -14.43
C LEU A 170 0.43 13.39 -13.55
N ALA A 171 -0.24 12.52 -12.78
CA ALA A 171 0.43 11.55 -11.92
C ALA A 171 1.16 10.47 -12.72
N GLU A 172 0.61 10.04 -13.85
CA GLU A 172 1.28 9.13 -14.78
C GLU A 172 2.49 9.80 -15.45
N GLU A 173 2.37 11.04 -15.91
CA GLU A 173 3.51 11.76 -16.49
C GLU A 173 4.65 11.92 -15.48
N ALA A 174 4.34 12.29 -14.23
CA ALA A 174 5.32 12.44 -13.16
C ALA A 174 6.06 11.14 -12.84
N THR A 175 5.42 9.98 -13.02
CA THR A 175 5.99 8.66 -12.73
C THR A 175 6.61 7.98 -13.96
N ASN A 176 6.32 8.44 -15.18
CA ASN A 176 6.85 7.91 -16.43
C ASN A 176 8.04 8.68 -17.03
N ARG A 177 8.37 9.89 -16.55
CA ARG A 177 9.46 10.68 -17.14
C ARG A 177 10.79 9.91 -17.10
N PRO A 178 11.43 9.63 -18.25
CA PRO A 178 12.78 9.11 -18.25
C PRO A 178 13.71 10.20 -17.71
N HIS A 179 14.63 9.83 -16.80
CA HIS A 179 15.74 10.70 -16.42
C HIS A 179 16.53 11.03 -17.69
N ARG A 180 16.38 12.25 -18.20
CA ARG A 180 17.30 12.78 -19.21
C ARG A 180 18.66 12.91 -18.53
N GLN A 181 19.62 12.11 -18.98
CA GLN A 181 21.04 12.31 -18.71
C GLN A 181 21.53 13.59 -19.39
#